data_AF-G4TVX0-F1
#
_entry.id   AF-G4TVX0-F1
#
_cell.length_a   1.000
_cell.length_b   1.000
_cell.length_c   1.000
_cell.angle_alpha   90.00
_cell.angle_beta   90.00
_cell.angle_gamma   90.00
#
_symmetry.space_group_name_H-M   'P 1'
#
loop_
_entity.id
_entity.type
_entity.pdbx_description
1 polymer ?
#
loop_
_entity_poly.entity_id
_entity_poly.type
_entity_poly.pdbx_seq_one_letter_code
_entity_poly.pdbx_strand_id
1 'polypeptide(L)'
;MTPCDPDSPFWCYKVNKPAAYWFLVAYLLNTIGHVYQARRYRAKYAIPLIIGSTCTTIGFAFKIWSSYYPKVLGAWIAAVILLFVAPPIYSAADYFIFAKTLQVFLFMEHYIPSQAPMHPRRVVTTFVAADSLCETLMGLGVGQVVHHEDPRRVRIGSGIIKVLSTSAPPSCDTHKYEAGLVLQIVLFLLFVVVAVRFHSNTHKAKLAGRWTTVLYVLYTSAFVISVRCLYRVVEYWMGTTSPLYRLEVYFQIFEASLMLINVLVLNIWHPGRYLPKSNKVFLNENGQEESTERGGWEDNRPFIHTLVDPFNIRGLLRERREKKKAEFHQLTERTQISE
;
A
#
# COMPACT_ATOMS: atom_id res chain seq x y z
N MET A 1 18.76 -15.67 28.80
CA MET A 1 18.48 -14.39 28.09
C MET A 1 19.67 -14.09 27.20
N THR A 2 19.51 -14.08 25.88
CA THR A 2 20.57 -13.57 24.99
C THR A 2 20.70 -12.07 25.20
N PRO A 3 21.89 -11.55 25.57
CA PRO A 3 22.10 -10.12 25.72
C PRO A 3 21.98 -9.44 24.35
N CYS A 4 21.53 -8.18 24.35
CA CYS A 4 21.66 -7.30 23.19
C CYS A 4 23.13 -7.24 22.75
N ASP A 5 23.37 -6.90 21.48
CA ASP A 5 24.72 -6.81 20.91
C ASP A 5 25.63 -5.97 21.84
N PRO A 6 26.70 -6.53 22.42
CA PRO A 6 27.60 -5.78 23.29
C PRO A 6 28.30 -4.64 22.56
N ASP A 7 28.40 -4.71 21.23
CA ASP A 7 29.12 -3.73 20.40
C ASP A 7 28.23 -2.55 19.95
N SER A 8 26.90 -2.68 20.01
CA SER A 8 25.95 -1.64 19.59
C SER A 8 24.87 -1.35 20.64
N PRO A 9 24.69 -0.09 21.07
CA PRO A 9 23.59 0.27 21.96
C PRO A 9 22.22 0.25 21.26
N PHE A 10 22.17 0.12 19.92
CA PHE A 10 20.96 0.31 19.12
C PHE A 10 20.37 -0.98 18.54
N TRP A 11 21.20 -1.92 18.09
CA TRP A 11 20.71 -3.22 17.61
C TRP A 11 20.58 -4.21 18.77
N CYS A 12 19.42 -4.88 18.87
CA CYS A 12 19.21 -5.93 19.86
C CYS A 12 19.78 -7.30 19.42
N TYR A 13 20.45 -7.33 18.26
CA TYR A 13 21.08 -8.49 17.65
C TYR A 13 22.33 -8.07 16.88
N LYS A 14 23.27 -8.99 16.68
CA LYS A 14 24.42 -8.76 15.81
C LYS A 14 23.99 -8.84 14.33
N VAL A 15 24.26 -7.78 13.57
CA VAL A 15 23.89 -7.71 12.15
C VAL A 15 24.68 -8.73 11.32
N ASN A 16 23.97 -9.59 10.61
CA ASN A 16 24.47 -10.52 9.61
C ASN A 16 24.84 -9.74 8.34
N LYS A 17 26.11 -9.32 8.26
CA LYS A 17 26.64 -8.52 7.16
C LYS A 17 26.48 -9.20 5.79
N PRO A 18 26.82 -10.50 5.60
CA PRO A 18 26.61 -11.18 4.31
C PRO A 18 25.16 -11.09 3.80
N ALA A 19 24.19 -11.34 4.68
CA ALA A 19 22.77 -11.24 4.31
C ALA A 19 22.38 -9.81 3.93
N ALA A 20 22.85 -8.80 4.67
CA ALA A 20 22.58 -7.40 4.37
C ALA A 20 23.17 -6.98 3.00
N TYR A 21 24.38 -7.43 2.65
CA TYR A 21 24.97 -7.21 1.32
C TYR A 21 24.16 -7.88 0.21
N TRP A 22 23.68 -9.11 0.44
CA TRP A 22 22.84 -9.81 -0.52
C TRP A 22 21.53 -9.05 -0.80
N PHE A 23 20.82 -8.61 0.25
CA PHE A 23 19.60 -7.82 0.08
C PHE A 23 19.89 -6.49 -0.61
N LEU A 24 20.97 -5.79 -0.24
CA LEU A 24 21.37 -4.54 -0.91
C LEU A 24 21.50 -4.74 -2.44
N VAL A 25 22.25 -5.75 -2.87
CA VAL A 25 22.47 -6.02 -4.29
C VAL A 25 21.17 -6.45 -4.96
N ALA A 26 20.37 -7.31 -4.33
CA ALA A 26 19.11 -7.78 -4.89
C ALA A 26 18.09 -6.64 -5.11
N TYR A 27 17.95 -5.72 -4.14
CA TYR A 27 17.09 -4.55 -4.27
C TYR A 27 17.64 -3.52 -5.26
N LEU A 28 18.96 -3.35 -5.35
CA LEU A 28 19.58 -2.47 -6.34
C LEU A 28 19.30 -2.96 -7.77
N LEU A 29 19.52 -4.25 -8.04
CA LEU A 29 19.24 -4.84 -9.35
C LEU A 29 17.77 -4.72 -9.72
N ASN A 30 16.86 -4.94 -8.76
CA ASN A 30 15.43 -4.73 -8.97
C ASN A 30 15.09 -3.27 -9.26
N THR A 31 15.69 -2.32 -8.54
CA THR A 31 15.50 -0.88 -8.78
C THR A 31 15.92 -0.50 -10.19
N ILE A 32 17.08 -0.97 -10.65
CA ILE A 32 17.56 -0.74 -12.02
C ILE A 32 16.58 -1.34 -13.05
N GLY A 33 16.10 -2.56 -12.79
CA GLY A 33 15.09 -3.23 -13.62
C GLY A 33 13.81 -2.39 -13.75
N HIS A 34 13.26 -1.92 -12.63
CA HIS A 34 12.06 -1.09 -12.60
C HIS A 34 12.26 0.27 -13.30
N VAL A 35 13.42 0.90 -13.12
CA VAL A 35 13.75 2.15 -13.84
C VAL A 35 13.81 1.92 -15.35
N TYR A 36 14.46 0.84 -15.79
CA TYR A 36 14.53 0.46 -17.20
C TYR A 36 13.12 0.19 -17.76
N GLN A 37 12.31 -0.61 -17.07
CA GLN A 37 10.96 -0.97 -17.50
C GLN A 37 10.01 0.22 -17.51
N ALA A 38 10.07 1.10 -16.50
CA ALA A 38 9.27 2.31 -16.45
C ALA A 38 9.55 3.24 -17.65
N ARG A 39 10.82 3.36 -18.06
CA ARG A 39 11.20 4.09 -19.29
C ARG A 39 10.73 3.38 -20.55
N ARG A 40 10.97 2.06 -20.66
CA ARG A 40 10.65 1.24 -21.84
C ARG A 40 9.15 1.16 -22.13
N TYR A 41 8.33 1.05 -21.09
CA TYR A 41 6.87 0.95 -21.18
C TYR A 41 6.16 2.30 -20.97
N ARG A 42 6.90 3.40 -20.73
CA ARG A 42 6.35 4.72 -20.33
C ARG A 42 5.38 4.62 -19.15
N ALA A 43 5.64 3.69 -18.24
CA ALA A 43 4.76 3.32 -17.14
C ALA A 43 4.90 4.29 -15.96
N LYS A 44 4.34 5.49 -16.07
CA LYS A 44 4.34 6.50 -14.99
C LYS A 44 3.71 6.00 -13.68
N TYR A 45 2.82 5.01 -13.76
CA TYR A 45 2.20 4.38 -12.60
C TYR A 45 3.18 3.52 -11.77
N ALA A 46 4.36 3.19 -12.31
CA ALA A 46 5.40 2.42 -11.60
C ALA A 46 6.37 3.31 -10.79
N ILE A 47 6.17 4.64 -10.76
CA ILE A 47 7.02 5.57 -10.00
C ILE A 47 7.09 5.19 -8.50
N PRO A 48 5.98 4.89 -7.80
CA PRO A 48 6.06 4.48 -6.40
C PRO A 48 6.94 3.23 -6.22
N LEU A 49 6.87 2.26 -7.12
CA LEU A 49 7.68 1.04 -7.06
C LEU A 49 9.18 1.35 -7.08
N ILE A 50 9.61 2.29 -7.94
CA ILE A 50 11.00 2.77 -8.00
C ILE A 50 11.40 3.49 -6.72
N ILE A 51 10.53 4.35 -6.19
CA ILE A 51 10.80 5.07 -4.94
C ILE A 51 10.97 4.08 -3.79
N GLY A 52 10.04 3.13 -3.64
CA GLY A 52 10.08 2.11 -2.60
C GLY A 52 11.33 1.24 -2.71
N SER A 53 11.68 0.75 -3.91
CA SER A 53 12.89 -0.06 -4.12
C SER A 53 14.17 0.72 -3.86
N THR A 54 14.19 2.02 -4.18
CA THR A 54 15.31 2.91 -3.86
C THR A 54 15.44 3.11 -2.35
N CYS A 55 14.35 3.39 -1.65
CA CYS A 55 14.32 3.50 -0.19
C CYS A 55 14.87 2.24 0.47
N THR A 56 14.41 1.05 0.05
CA THR A 56 14.90 -0.22 0.60
C THR A 56 16.39 -0.43 0.32
N THR A 57 16.85 -0.13 -0.90
CA THR A 57 18.27 -0.23 -1.27
C THR A 57 19.15 0.65 -0.38
N ILE A 58 18.78 1.93 -0.23
CA ILE A 58 19.51 2.88 0.61
C ILE A 58 19.40 2.47 2.09
N GLY A 59 18.25 1.96 2.53
CA GLY A 59 18.03 1.43 3.87
C GLY A 59 18.98 0.28 4.21
N PHE A 60 19.19 -0.67 3.30
CA PHE A 60 20.18 -1.74 3.47
C PHE A 60 21.62 -1.21 3.45
N ALA A 61 21.93 -0.20 2.65
CA ALA A 61 23.25 0.45 2.66
C ALA A 61 23.54 1.08 4.03
N PHE A 62 22.58 1.80 4.62
CA PHE A 62 22.70 2.33 5.97
C PHE A 62 22.71 1.24 7.04
N LYS A 63 21.97 0.14 6.87
CA LYS A 63 22.03 -1.02 7.78
C LYS A 63 23.45 -1.60 7.81
N ILE A 64 24.09 -1.78 6.65
CA ILE A 64 25.48 -2.21 6.54
C ILE A 64 26.41 -1.19 7.19
N TRP A 65 26.27 0.11 6.90
CA TRP A 65 27.07 1.17 7.53
C TRP A 65 26.97 1.09 9.06
N SER A 66 25.75 1.02 9.60
CA SER A 66 25.50 0.91 11.04
C SER A 66 26.14 -0.32 11.67
N SER A 67 26.40 -1.39 10.90
CA SER A 67 27.09 -2.60 11.38
C SER A 67 28.62 -2.46 11.48
N TYR A 68 29.22 -1.48 10.80
CA TYR A 68 30.64 -1.16 10.92
C TYR A 68 30.88 -0.04 11.94
N TYR A 69 29.94 0.89 12.04
CA TYR A 69 30.02 2.03 12.95
C TYR A 69 28.81 2.05 13.91
N PRO A 70 28.72 1.08 14.84
CA PRO A 70 27.53 0.84 15.66
C PRO A 70 27.18 1.97 16.64
N LYS A 71 28.09 2.91 16.88
CA LYS A 71 27.89 4.09 17.73
C LYS A 71 27.32 5.29 16.98
N VAL A 72 27.26 5.24 15.64
CA VAL A 72 26.71 6.33 14.81
C VAL A 72 25.20 6.20 14.74
N LEU A 73 24.52 6.96 15.61
CA LEU A 73 23.06 6.95 15.72
C LEU A 73 22.37 7.26 14.38
N GLY A 74 22.88 8.24 13.62
CA GLY A 74 22.26 8.68 12.36
C GLY A 74 22.18 7.57 11.30
N ALA A 75 23.20 6.73 11.18
CA ALA A 75 23.21 5.61 10.23
C ALA A 75 22.16 4.56 10.60
N TRP A 76 22.03 4.28 11.91
CA TRP A 76 21.01 3.37 12.42
C TRP A 76 19.59 3.92 12.20
N ILE A 77 19.35 5.20 12.51
CA ILE A 77 18.05 5.87 12.27
C ILE A 77 17.67 5.81 10.79
N ALA A 78 18.59 6.19 9.91
CA ALA A 78 18.35 6.18 8.47
C ALA A 78 17.99 4.78 7.96
N ALA A 79 18.70 3.74 8.43
CA ALA A 79 18.40 2.36 8.07
C ALA A 79 16.96 1.97 8.45
N VAL A 80 16.57 2.21 9.70
CA VAL A 80 15.25 1.83 10.22
C VAL A 80 14.13 2.58 9.52
N ILE A 81 14.25 3.91 9.37
CA ILE A 81 13.21 4.73 8.73
C ILE A 81 13.03 4.36 7.27
N LEU A 82 14.11 4.23 6.50
CA LEU A 82 14.02 3.92 5.07
C LEU A 82 13.43 2.53 4.81
N LEU A 83 13.81 1.53 5.63
CA LEU A 83 13.25 0.18 5.55
C LEU A 83 11.79 0.13 6.03
N PHE A 84 11.41 1.00 6.96
CA PHE A 84 10.03 1.09 7.47
C PHE A 84 9.07 1.76 6.48
N VAL A 85 9.52 2.82 5.79
CA VAL A 85 8.70 3.62 4.84
C VAL A 85 8.52 2.92 3.48
N ALA A 86 9.39 1.98 3.12
CA ALA A 86 9.33 1.35 1.79
C ALA A 86 8.08 0.48 1.53
N PRO A 87 7.62 -0.39 2.45
CA PRO A 87 6.47 -1.26 2.20
C PRO A 87 5.14 -0.54 1.88
N PRO A 88 4.76 0.54 2.58
CA PRO A 88 3.59 1.35 2.21
C PRO A 88 3.69 1.97 0.81
N ILE A 89 4.91 2.29 0.37
CA ILE A 89 5.15 2.78 -0.99
C ILE A 89 4.95 1.66 -2.02
N TYR A 90 5.25 0.41 -1.69
CA TYR A 90 4.88 -0.75 -2.53
C TYR A 90 3.37 -0.93 -2.61
N SER A 91 2.64 -0.78 -1.50
CA SER A 91 1.16 -0.77 -1.52
C SER A 91 0.62 0.34 -2.42
N ALA A 92 1.22 1.53 -2.36
CA ALA A 92 0.87 2.61 -3.27
C ALA A 92 1.05 2.20 -4.74
N ALA A 93 2.16 1.51 -5.09
CA ALA A 93 2.36 0.99 -6.45
C ALA A 93 1.21 0.07 -6.90
N ASP A 94 0.75 -0.82 -6.03
CA ASP A 94 -0.41 -1.69 -6.32
C ASP A 94 -1.69 -0.89 -6.58
N TYR A 95 -1.94 0.17 -5.80
CA TYR A 95 -3.10 1.04 -6.03
C TYR A 95 -3.04 1.72 -7.40
N PHE A 96 -1.86 2.19 -7.81
CA PHE A 96 -1.65 2.78 -9.13
C PHE A 96 -1.80 1.76 -10.27
N ILE A 97 -1.27 0.54 -10.11
CA ILE A 97 -1.40 -0.54 -11.10
C ILE A 97 -2.86 -0.99 -11.21
N PHE A 98 -3.55 -1.16 -10.08
CA PHE A 98 -4.96 -1.52 -10.06
C PHE A 98 -5.83 -0.43 -10.68
N ALA A 99 -5.59 0.84 -10.36
CA ALA A 99 -6.29 1.95 -10.99
C ALA A 99 -6.05 2.00 -12.51
N LYS A 100 -4.84 1.72 -12.98
CA LYS A 100 -4.57 1.61 -14.43
C LYS A 100 -5.33 0.45 -15.06
N THR A 101 -5.41 -0.68 -14.36
CA THR A 101 -6.20 -1.84 -14.80
C THR A 101 -7.68 -1.49 -14.92
N LEU A 102 -8.25 -0.81 -13.91
CA LEU A 102 -9.62 -0.31 -13.94
C LEU A 102 -9.85 0.72 -15.07
N GLN A 103 -8.88 1.60 -15.31
CA GLN A 103 -8.98 2.60 -16.36
C GLN A 103 -9.06 1.95 -17.75
N VAL A 104 -8.21 0.95 -18.01
CA VAL A 104 -8.23 0.20 -19.28
C VAL A 104 -9.56 -0.53 -19.46
N PHE A 105 -10.09 -1.13 -18.38
CA PHE A 105 -11.38 -1.79 -18.41
C PHE A 105 -12.55 -0.84 -18.71
N LEU A 106 -12.59 0.33 -18.06
CA LEU A 106 -13.66 1.32 -18.25
C LEU A 106 -13.69 1.94 -19.65
N PHE A 107 -12.58 1.90 -20.38
CA PHE A 107 -12.46 2.53 -21.70
C PHE A 107 -12.75 1.56 -22.87
N MET A 108 -12.94 0.26 -22.61
CA MET A 108 -13.21 -0.80 -23.60
C MET A 108 -14.68 -0.79 -24.12
N GLU A 109 -15.23 0.40 -24.28
CA GLU A 109 -16.36 0.75 -25.16
C GLU A 109 -17.80 0.24 -24.92
N HIS A 110 -18.09 -0.73 -24.06
CA HIS A 110 -19.51 -1.10 -23.84
C HIS A 110 -19.91 -1.68 -22.48
N TYR A 111 -18.99 -1.78 -21.52
CA TYR A 111 -19.30 -2.46 -20.26
C TYR A 111 -19.73 -1.51 -19.15
N ILE A 112 -20.91 -1.81 -18.63
CA ILE A 112 -21.72 -1.03 -17.71
C ILE A 112 -20.86 -0.51 -16.54
N PRO A 113 -20.96 0.78 -16.17
CA PRO A 113 -20.38 1.29 -14.93
C PRO A 113 -20.76 0.56 -13.64
N SER A 114 -21.71 -0.37 -13.70
CA SER A 114 -22.10 -1.24 -12.59
C SER A 114 -21.02 -2.26 -12.22
N GLN A 115 -20.06 -2.54 -13.10
CA GLN A 115 -19.08 -3.61 -12.87
C GLN A 115 -17.80 -3.13 -12.18
N ALA A 116 -17.44 -1.85 -12.31
CA ALA A 116 -16.31 -1.25 -11.59
C ALA A 116 -16.80 -0.65 -10.25
N PRO A 117 -16.38 -1.18 -9.09
CA PRO A 117 -16.89 -0.73 -7.80
C PRO A 117 -16.46 0.70 -7.43
N MET A 118 -15.32 1.15 -7.96
CA MET A 118 -14.78 2.49 -7.73
C MET A 118 -14.10 3.01 -9.00
N HIS A 119 -14.18 4.33 -9.18
CA HIS A 119 -13.48 5.01 -10.26
C HIS A 119 -11.95 4.96 -10.04
N PRO A 120 -11.12 4.70 -11.08
CA PRO A 120 -9.66 4.54 -10.99
C PRO A 120 -8.95 5.60 -10.17
N ARG A 121 -9.27 6.88 -10.40
CA ARG A 121 -8.64 8.00 -9.69
C ARG A 121 -8.93 7.95 -8.19
N ARG A 122 -10.12 7.48 -7.81
CA ARG A 122 -10.55 7.42 -6.40
C ARG A 122 -9.81 6.34 -5.65
N VAL A 123 -9.59 5.19 -6.28
CA VAL A 123 -8.78 4.10 -5.69
C VAL A 123 -7.44 4.66 -5.22
N VAL A 124 -6.69 5.30 -6.11
CA VAL A 124 -5.38 5.87 -5.76
C VAL A 124 -5.52 6.91 -4.66
N THR A 125 -6.42 7.88 -4.80
CA THR A 125 -6.52 8.97 -3.81
C THR A 125 -6.94 8.48 -2.43
N THR A 126 -7.85 7.53 -2.36
CA THR A 126 -8.39 7.02 -1.10
C THR A 126 -7.40 6.14 -0.40
N PHE A 127 -6.86 5.12 -1.07
CA PHE A 127 -5.97 4.15 -0.43
C PHE A 127 -4.59 4.76 -0.14
N VAL A 128 -4.06 5.63 -1.00
CA VAL A 128 -2.80 6.34 -0.68
C VAL A 128 -2.99 7.29 0.50
N ALA A 129 -4.10 8.03 0.59
CA ALA A 129 -4.33 8.92 1.72
C ALA A 129 -4.57 8.15 3.02
N ALA A 130 -5.28 7.02 2.96
CA ALA A 130 -5.54 6.17 4.11
C ALA A 130 -4.25 5.50 4.61
N ASP A 131 -3.39 5.02 3.72
CA ASP A 131 -2.05 4.52 4.08
C ASP A 131 -1.18 5.64 4.66
N SER A 132 -1.20 6.84 4.06
CA SER A 132 -0.46 8.01 4.58
C SER A 132 -0.90 8.39 5.98
N LEU A 133 -2.20 8.27 6.29
CA LEU A 133 -2.74 8.46 7.64
C LEU A 133 -2.20 7.41 8.61
N CYS A 134 -2.18 6.13 8.22
CA CYS A 134 -1.60 5.05 9.05
C CYS A 134 -0.14 5.30 9.36
N GLU A 135 0.66 5.66 8.34
CA GLU A 135 2.08 5.98 8.51
C GLU A 135 2.30 7.21 9.39
N THR A 136 1.42 8.21 9.30
CA THR A 136 1.47 9.38 10.19
C THR A 136 1.18 8.98 11.64
N LEU A 137 0.16 8.15 11.88
CA LEU A 137 -0.17 7.65 13.22
C LEU A 137 0.98 6.84 13.82
N MET A 138 1.60 5.97 13.02
CA MET A 138 2.78 5.22 13.44
C MET A 138 3.95 6.16 13.74
N GLY A 139 4.31 7.05 12.82
CA GLY A 139 5.40 8.00 13.01
C GLY A 139 5.23 8.90 14.24
N LEU A 140 4.01 9.37 14.51
CA LEU A 140 3.68 10.14 15.71
C LEU A 140 3.81 9.29 16.97
N GLY A 141 3.33 8.04 16.96
CA GLY A 141 3.48 7.11 18.08
C GLY A 141 4.95 6.87 18.44
N VAL A 142 5.81 6.72 17.43
CA VAL A 142 7.28 6.61 17.61
C VAL A 142 7.85 7.89 18.21
N GLY A 143 7.52 9.05 17.65
CA GLY A 143 8.07 10.35 18.07
C GLY A 143 7.73 10.70 19.52
N GLN A 144 6.53 10.35 19.99
CA GLN A 144 6.11 10.61 21.37
C GLN A 144 6.92 9.81 22.39
N VAL A 145 7.25 8.54 22.10
CA VAL A 145 8.11 7.75 22.97
C VAL A 145 9.52 8.35 23.10
N VAL A 146 10.03 8.95 22.02
CA VAL A 146 11.33 9.61 22.04
C VAL A 146 11.33 10.86 22.91
N HIS A 147 10.20 11.57 23.00
CA HIS A 147 10.11 12.84 23.71
C HIS A 147 9.93 12.69 25.24
N HIS A 148 9.16 11.69 25.68
CA HIS A 148 8.84 11.51 27.10
C HIS A 148 9.91 10.75 27.90
N GLU A 149 10.88 10.17 27.23
CA GLU A 149 11.92 9.36 27.84
C GLU A 149 13.29 10.06 27.76
N ASP A 150 14.16 9.83 28.75
CA ASP A 150 15.53 10.33 28.73
C ASP A 150 16.21 9.97 27.38
N PRO A 151 16.83 10.91 26.64
CA PRO A 151 17.45 10.64 25.33
C PRO A 151 18.51 9.53 25.37
N ARG A 152 19.08 9.24 26.55
CA ARG A 152 20.05 8.16 26.78
C ARG A 152 19.40 6.80 27.05
N ARG A 153 18.12 6.78 27.46
CA ARG A 153 17.29 5.60 27.71
C ARG A 153 16.38 5.28 26.53
N VAL A 154 16.12 6.26 25.67
CA VAL A 154 15.48 6.05 24.36
C VAL A 154 16.48 5.38 23.43
N ARG A 155 16.58 4.06 23.52
CA ARG A 155 16.98 3.30 22.33
C ARG A 155 15.88 3.62 21.32
N ILE A 156 16.15 4.40 20.27
CA ILE A 156 15.11 4.82 19.31
C ILE A 156 14.52 3.59 18.58
N GLY A 157 15.18 2.42 18.65
CA GLY A 157 14.59 1.12 18.28
C GLY A 157 13.49 0.71 19.24
N SER A 158 13.65 1.03 20.52
CA SER A 158 12.61 1.09 21.54
C SER A 158 11.75 2.37 21.43
N GLY A 159 11.96 3.32 20.53
CA GLY A 159 11.03 4.44 20.30
C GLY A 159 9.77 3.97 19.59
N ILE A 160 9.98 3.21 18.52
CA ILE A 160 8.95 2.37 17.88
C ILE A 160 8.40 1.33 18.87
N ILE A 161 9.22 0.91 19.84
CA ILE A 161 9.01 -0.33 20.60
C ILE A 161 9.01 -0.13 22.14
N LYS A 162 8.73 1.06 22.68
CA LYS A 162 8.46 1.31 24.11
C LYS A 162 7.06 1.87 24.31
N VAL A 163 6.37 2.20 23.21
CA VAL A 163 4.93 1.92 23.09
C VAL A 163 4.64 0.47 23.54
N LEU A 164 5.58 -0.46 23.30
CA LEU A 164 5.49 -1.91 23.54
C LEU A 164 5.76 -2.38 24.99
N SER A 165 6.10 -1.54 25.97
CA SER A 165 6.55 -2.05 27.30
C SER A 165 6.13 -1.23 28.52
N THR A 166 5.29 -0.21 28.39
CA THR A 166 4.67 0.41 29.57
C THR A 166 3.50 -0.44 30.07
N SER A 167 3.74 -1.21 31.12
CA SER A 167 2.74 -1.74 32.04
C SER A 167 2.14 -0.66 32.95
N ALA A 168 2.03 0.57 32.44
CA ALA A 168 1.35 1.69 33.10
C ALA A 168 -0.11 1.71 32.60
N PRO A 169 -1.09 2.17 33.41
CA PRO A 169 -2.47 2.27 32.96
C PRO A 169 -2.55 3.06 31.64
N PRO A 170 -3.40 2.66 30.69
CA PRO A 170 -3.46 3.26 29.36
C PRO A 170 -3.82 4.73 29.48
N SER A 171 -2.82 5.61 29.38
CA SER A 171 -3.07 6.99 28.97
C SER A 171 -3.30 6.99 27.46
N CYS A 172 -4.22 7.85 27.00
CA CYS A 172 -4.71 7.96 25.62
C CYS A 172 -3.61 8.03 24.52
N ASP A 173 -2.35 8.25 24.88
CA ASP A 173 -1.28 8.65 23.98
C ASP A 173 -0.46 7.48 23.39
N THR A 174 -0.46 6.29 24.02
CA THR A 174 0.32 5.12 23.55
C THR A 174 -0.39 4.33 22.43
N HIS A 175 -1.67 4.58 22.19
CA HIS A 175 -2.47 3.83 21.22
C HIS A 175 -2.24 4.19 19.75
N LYS A 176 -1.51 5.27 19.44
CA LYS A 176 -1.42 5.79 18.05
C LYS A 176 -0.68 4.84 17.10
N TYR A 177 0.41 4.23 17.55
CA TYR A 177 1.17 3.30 16.72
C TYR A 177 0.38 2.02 16.43
N GLU A 178 -0.23 1.43 17.46
CA GLU A 178 -1.11 0.26 17.33
C GLU A 178 -2.29 0.54 16.42
N ALA A 179 -2.97 1.68 16.63
CA ALA A 179 -4.07 2.12 15.80
C ALA A 179 -3.65 2.24 14.33
N GLY A 180 -2.45 2.75 14.06
CA GLY A 180 -1.89 2.81 12.71
C GLY A 180 -1.73 1.43 12.06
N LEU A 181 -1.16 0.45 12.78
CA LEU A 181 -0.98 -0.91 12.28
C LEU A 181 -2.31 -1.65 12.03
N VAL A 182 -3.25 -1.56 12.96
CA VAL A 182 -4.57 -2.20 12.83
C VAL A 182 -5.34 -1.56 11.67
N LEU A 183 -5.33 -0.22 11.59
CA LEU A 183 -5.97 0.50 10.51
C LEU A 183 -5.35 0.15 9.15
N GLN A 184 -4.03 0.00 9.07
CA GLN A 184 -3.33 -0.41 7.85
C GLN A 184 -3.81 -1.78 7.34
N ILE A 185 -3.95 -2.79 8.22
CA ILE A 185 -4.50 -4.09 7.83
C ILE A 185 -5.94 -3.95 7.33
N VAL A 186 -6.80 -3.23 8.07
CA VAL A 186 -8.22 -3.06 7.70
C VAL A 186 -8.36 -2.37 6.34
N LEU A 187 -7.60 -1.30 6.09
CA LEU A 187 -7.63 -0.57 4.82
C LEU A 187 -7.08 -1.40 3.67
N PHE A 188 -6.02 -2.17 3.90
CA PHE A 188 -5.45 -3.04 2.89
C PHE A 188 -6.39 -4.20 2.54
N LEU A 189 -7.06 -4.80 3.54
CA LEU A 189 -8.11 -5.80 3.30
C LEU A 189 -9.30 -5.21 2.52
N LEU A 190 -9.69 -3.97 2.81
CA LEU A 190 -10.71 -3.27 2.03
C LEU A 190 -10.29 -3.11 0.56
N PHE A 191 -9.02 -2.79 0.30
CA PHE A 191 -8.49 -2.75 -1.07
C PHE A 191 -8.60 -4.11 -1.77
N VAL A 192 -8.21 -5.21 -1.09
CA VAL A 192 -8.34 -6.57 -1.63
C VAL A 192 -9.80 -6.89 -1.94
N VAL A 193 -10.75 -6.52 -1.08
CA VAL A 193 -12.19 -6.70 -1.30
C VAL A 193 -12.65 -5.96 -2.55
N VAL A 194 -12.20 -4.71 -2.75
CA VAL A 194 -12.51 -3.93 -3.97
C VAL A 194 -11.96 -4.62 -5.23
N ALA A 195 -10.74 -5.14 -5.17
CA ALA A 195 -10.12 -5.88 -6.27
C ALA A 195 -10.83 -7.21 -6.57
N VAL A 196 -11.19 -8.00 -5.56
CA VAL A 196 -11.96 -9.25 -5.69
C VAL A 196 -13.35 -8.99 -6.24
N ARG A 197 -14.02 -7.91 -5.80
CA ARG A 197 -15.34 -7.53 -6.32
C ARG A 197 -15.27 -7.15 -7.79
N PHE A 198 -14.23 -6.42 -8.20
CA PHE A 198 -13.96 -6.16 -9.61
C PHE A 198 -13.77 -7.45 -10.41
N HIS A 199 -12.90 -8.36 -9.94
CA HIS A 199 -12.65 -9.64 -10.61
C HIS A 199 -13.89 -10.53 -10.69
N SER A 200 -14.71 -10.56 -9.64
CA SER A 200 -15.96 -11.32 -9.60
C SER A 200 -16.98 -10.79 -10.61
N ASN A 201 -17.07 -9.46 -10.73
CA ASN A 201 -17.95 -8.79 -11.68
C ASN A 201 -17.52 -9.07 -13.13
N THR A 202 -16.22 -9.02 -13.42
CA THR A 202 -15.70 -9.33 -14.77
C THR A 202 -15.84 -10.81 -15.13
N HIS A 203 -15.64 -11.72 -14.18
CA HIS A 203 -15.86 -13.15 -14.40
C HIS A 203 -17.33 -13.46 -14.68
N LYS A 204 -18.28 -12.84 -13.96
CA LYS A 204 -19.72 -12.97 -14.23
C LYS A 204 -20.10 -12.45 -15.62
N ALA A 205 -19.45 -11.39 -16.06
CA ALA A 205 -19.61 -10.83 -17.40
C ALA A 205 -18.87 -11.63 -18.49
N LYS A 206 -18.18 -12.73 -18.15
CA LYS A 206 -17.36 -13.55 -19.07
C LYS A 206 -16.28 -12.76 -19.82
N LEU A 207 -15.76 -11.72 -19.18
CA LEU A 207 -14.72 -10.87 -19.76
C LEU A 207 -13.35 -11.44 -19.40
N ALA A 208 -12.67 -11.98 -20.39
CA ALA A 208 -11.29 -12.44 -20.28
C ALA A 208 -10.38 -11.54 -21.13
N GLY A 209 -9.23 -11.18 -20.59
CA GLY A 209 -8.25 -10.36 -21.31
C GLY A 209 -6.90 -10.34 -20.61
N ARG A 210 -5.90 -9.72 -21.24
CA ARG A 210 -4.52 -9.63 -20.72
C ARG A 210 -4.44 -8.99 -19.32
N TRP A 211 -5.40 -8.12 -18.99
CA TRP A 211 -5.55 -7.50 -17.66
C TRP A 211 -5.81 -8.50 -16.52
N THR A 212 -6.32 -9.70 -16.82
CA THR A 212 -6.49 -10.77 -15.82
C THR A 212 -5.15 -11.23 -15.24
N THR A 213 -4.09 -11.25 -16.06
CA THR A 213 -2.73 -11.57 -15.59
C THR A 213 -2.24 -10.51 -14.60
N VAL A 214 -2.54 -9.24 -14.87
CA VAL A 214 -2.20 -8.14 -13.96
C VAL A 214 -2.91 -8.28 -12.61
N LEU A 215 -4.17 -8.76 -12.60
CA LEU A 215 -4.87 -9.03 -11.34
C LEU A 215 -4.23 -10.17 -10.53
N TYR A 216 -3.77 -11.25 -11.17
CA TYR A 216 -3.05 -12.32 -10.46
C TYR A 216 -1.72 -11.83 -9.87
N VAL A 217 -0.99 -10.98 -10.60
CA VAL A 217 0.23 -10.32 -10.10
C VAL A 217 -0.10 -9.44 -8.89
N LEU A 218 -1.18 -8.64 -8.96
CA LEU A 218 -1.66 -7.82 -7.85
C LEU A 218 -2.11 -8.65 -6.64
N TYR A 219 -2.78 -9.80 -6.84
CA TYR A 219 -3.15 -10.69 -5.73
C TYR A 219 -1.92 -11.30 -5.07
N THR A 220 -0.90 -11.65 -5.86
CA THR A 220 0.37 -12.14 -5.32
C THR A 220 1.07 -11.06 -4.49
N SER A 221 1.15 -9.83 -5.02
CA SER A 221 1.68 -8.67 -4.28
C SER A 221 0.91 -8.42 -2.99
N ALA A 222 -0.43 -8.37 -3.09
CA ALA A 222 -1.29 -8.11 -1.95
C ALA A 222 -1.18 -9.19 -0.86
N PHE A 223 -1.07 -10.45 -1.24
CA PHE A 223 -0.83 -11.53 -0.27
C PHE A 223 0.48 -11.30 0.50
N VAL A 224 1.57 -11.03 -0.22
CA VAL A 224 2.90 -10.81 0.35
C VAL A 224 2.94 -9.58 1.28
N ILE A 225 2.31 -8.47 0.88
CA ILE A 225 2.16 -7.27 1.71
C ILE A 225 1.32 -7.55 2.95
N SER A 226 0.23 -8.31 2.81
CA SER A 226 -0.66 -8.66 3.93
C SER A 226 0.07 -9.47 4.99
N VAL A 227 0.89 -10.46 4.59
CA VAL A 227 1.69 -11.26 5.52
C VAL A 227 2.69 -10.37 6.28
N ARG A 228 3.31 -9.39 5.61
CA ARG A 228 4.19 -8.40 6.25
C ARG A 228 3.43 -7.54 7.26
N CYS A 229 2.24 -7.04 6.91
CA CYS A 229 1.43 -6.24 7.85
C CYS A 229 1.02 -7.05 9.08
N LEU A 230 0.67 -8.34 8.89
CA LEU A 230 0.39 -9.24 10.01
C LEU A 230 1.63 -9.47 10.88
N TYR A 231 2.80 -9.69 10.27
CA TYR A 231 4.06 -9.79 11.02
C TYR A 231 4.32 -8.54 11.87
N ARG A 232 4.10 -7.34 11.32
CA ARG A 232 4.28 -6.08 12.06
C ARG A 232 3.33 -5.94 13.24
N VAL A 233 2.08 -6.37 13.08
CA VAL A 233 1.15 -6.46 14.21
C VAL A 233 1.68 -7.46 15.24
N VAL A 234 1.97 -8.70 14.86
CA VAL A 234 2.44 -9.72 15.83
C VAL A 234 3.73 -9.28 16.55
N GLU A 235 4.69 -8.70 15.82
CA GLU A 235 5.92 -8.11 16.37
C GLU A 235 5.60 -7.04 17.41
N TYR A 236 4.61 -6.18 17.15
CA TYR A 236 4.14 -5.18 18.10
C TYR A 236 3.50 -5.81 19.34
N TRP A 237 2.64 -6.80 19.19
CA TRP A 237 1.94 -7.40 20.33
C TRP A 237 2.88 -8.22 21.24
N MET A 238 3.93 -8.84 20.68
CA MET A 238 4.81 -9.75 21.42
C MET A 238 5.92 -9.05 22.22
N GLY A 239 6.18 -7.76 22.03
CA GLY A 239 7.15 -7.04 22.86
C GLY A 239 8.62 -7.17 22.42
N THR A 240 9.48 -6.35 23.04
CA THR A 240 10.95 -6.37 22.92
C THR A 240 11.61 -7.64 23.49
N THR A 241 10.86 -8.40 24.28
CA THR A 241 11.32 -9.64 24.92
C THR A 241 11.19 -10.84 23.98
N SER A 242 10.41 -10.72 22.91
CA SER A 242 10.12 -11.81 21.99
C SER A 242 11.32 -12.18 21.09
N PRO A 243 11.42 -13.46 20.68
CA PRO A 243 12.41 -13.88 19.69
C PRO A 243 12.23 -13.20 18.32
N LEU A 244 11.00 -12.80 17.96
CA LEU A 244 10.73 -12.11 16.68
C LEU A 244 11.54 -10.82 16.56
N TYR A 245 11.64 -10.07 17.65
CA TYR A 245 12.41 -8.83 17.68
C TYR A 245 13.92 -9.06 17.84
N ARG A 246 14.31 -10.07 18.63
CA ARG A 246 15.72 -10.31 19.00
C ARG A 246 16.51 -11.10 17.98
N LEU A 247 15.85 -11.79 17.05
CA LEU A 247 16.53 -12.57 16.03
C LEU A 247 16.36 -11.90 14.67
N GLU A 248 17.48 -11.50 14.07
CA GLU A 248 17.50 -10.85 12.76
C GLU A 248 16.86 -11.70 11.65
N VAL A 249 16.86 -13.03 11.82
CA VAL A 249 16.30 -13.98 10.86
C VAL A 249 14.83 -13.67 10.56
N TYR A 250 14.04 -13.27 11.57
CA TYR A 250 12.63 -12.93 11.35
C TYR A 250 12.46 -11.64 10.55
N PHE A 251 13.27 -10.62 10.83
CA PHE A 251 13.33 -9.42 10.01
C PHE A 251 13.73 -9.75 8.55
N GLN A 252 14.73 -10.62 8.36
CA GLN A 252 15.17 -11.01 7.01
C GLN A 252 14.09 -11.76 6.25
N ILE A 253 13.32 -12.64 6.89
CA ILE A 253 12.27 -13.41 6.23
C ILE A 253 11.04 -12.52 5.99
N PHE A 254 10.47 -11.93 7.04
CA PHE A 254 9.15 -11.31 6.99
C PHE A 254 9.16 -9.84 6.52
N GLU A 255 10.28 -9.13 6.66
CA GLU A 255 10.39 -7.76 6.12
C GLU A 255 11.20 -7.74 4.82
N ALA A 256 12.42 -8.27 4.85
CA ALA A 256 13.33 -8.14 3.72
C ALA A 256 12.97 -9.07 2.55
N SER A 257 12.69 -10.34 2.81
CA SER A 257 12.45 -11.34 1.75
C SER A 257 11.06 -11.22 1.16
N LEU A 258 10.02 -11.01 1.99
CA LEU A 258 8.67 -10.78 1.49
C LEU A 258 8.63 -9.59 0.53
N MET A 259 9.17 -8.43 0.93
CA MET A 259 9.17 -7.26 0.05
C MET A 259 10.03 -7.47 -1.20
N LEU A 260 11.08 -8.29 -1.12
CA LEU A 260 11.92 -8.59 -2.27
C LEU A 260 11.15 -9.47 -3.27
N ILE A 261 10.44 -10.49 -2.78
CA ILE A 261 9.55 -11.33 -3.60
C ILE A 261 8.52 -10.43 -4.30
N ASN A 262 7.93 -9.47 -3.58
CA ASN A 262 6.96 -8.57 -4.17
C ASN A 262 7.54 -7.76 -5.34
N VAL A 263 8.66 -7.07 -5.09
CA VAL A 263 9.31 -6.25 -6.12
C VAL A 263 9.81 -7.09 -7.29
N LEU A 264 10.27 -8.32 -7.05
CA LEU A 264 10.69 -9.28 -8.07
C LEU A 264 9.51 -9.73 -8.95
N VAL A 265 8.38 -10.11 -8.35
CA VAL A 265 7.16 -10.52 -9.08
C VAL A 265 6.70 -9.39 -10.01
N LEU A 266 6.68 -8.16 -9.52
CA LEU A 266 6.32 -6.98 -10.31
C LEU A 266 7.36 -6.64 -11.40
N ASN A 267 8.62 -7.04 -11.22
CA ASN A 267 9.69 -6.85 -12.21
C ASN A 267 9.62 -7.90 -13.33
N ILE A 268 9.34 -9.16 -13.00
CA ILE A 268 9.23 -10.26 -13.96
C ILE A 268 7.95 -10.12 -14.78
N TRP A 269 6.81 -9.95 -14.11
CA TRP A 269 5.49 -9.79 -14.72
C TRP A 269 5.05 -8.33 -14.71
N HIS A 270 5.88 -7.47 -15.31
CA HIS A 270 5.61 -6.04 -15.34
C HIS A 270 4.26 -5.72 -16.00
N PRO A 271 3.35 -5.00 -15.30
CA PRO A 271 2.01 -4.68 -15.82
C PRO A 271 2.02 -3.95 -17.17
N GLY A 272 3.10 -3.22 -17.48
CA GLY A 272 3.27 -2.51 -18.75
C GLY A 272 3.42 -3.38 -19.99
N ARG A 273 3.56 -4.71 -19.83
CA ARG A 273 3.47 -5.67 -20.94
C ARG A 273 2.02 -5.95 -21.34
N TYR A 274 1.10 -5.77 -20.41
CA TYR A 274 -0.31 -6.17 -20.54
C TYR A 274 -1.24 -4.96 -20.62
N LEU A 275 -0.77 -3.76 -20.25
CA LEU A 275 -1.52 -2.51 -20.26
C LEU A 275 -1.04 -1.58 -21.38
N PRO A 276 -1.94 -0.87 -22.08
CA PRO A 276 -1.59 0.11 -23.11
C PRO A 276 -0.78 1.29 -22.54
N LYS A 277 0.07 1.88 -23.39
CA LYS A 277 1.02 2.94 -23.00
C LYS A 277 0.36 4.31 -22.79
N SER A 278 -0.80 4.54 -23.40
CA SER A 278 -1.50 5.83 -23.38
C SER A 278 -2.84 5.72 -22.68
N ASN A 279 -3.20 6.76 -21.93
CA ASN A 279 -4.50 6.87 -21.27
C ASN A 279 -5.68 7.10 -22.24
N LYS A 280 -5.38 7.33 -23.53
CA LYS A 280 -6.34 7.61 -24.60
C LYS A 280 -6.47 6.45 -25.61
N VAL A 281 -5.71 5.37 -25.40
CA VAL A 281 -5.64 4.22 -26.31
C VAL A 281 -6.03 2.99 -25.52
N PHE A 282 -7.04 2.27 -25.99
CA PHE A 282 -7.61 1.08 -25.34
C PHE A 282 -7.47 -0.13 -26.26
N LEU A 283 -7.60 -1.33 -25.69
CA LEU A 283 -7.56 -2.58 -26.45
C LEU A 283 -9.00 -2.98 -26.77
N ASN A 284 -9.34 -3.18 -28.04
CA ASN A 284 -10.63 -3.76 -28.43
C ASN A 284 -10.72 -5.24 -28.04
N GLU A 285 -11.88 -5.88 -28.22
CA GLU A 285 -12.09 -7.32 -27.89
C GLU A 285 -11.07 -8.25 -28.58
N ASN A 286 -10.50 -7.81 -29.71
CA ASN A 286 -9.47 -8.52 -30.48
C ASN A 286 -8.03 -8.18 -30.05
N GLY A 287 -7.85 -7.33 -29.03
CA GLY A 287 -6.54 -6.92 -28.52
C GLY A 287 -5.80 -5.89 -29.39
N GLN A 288 -6.49 -5.16 -30.26
CA GLN A 288 -5.94 -4.06 -31.06
C GLN A 288 -6.13 -2.71 -30.37
N GLU A 289 -5.17 -1.81 -30.54
CA GLU A 289 -5.17 -0.48 -29.95
C GLU A 289 -6.10 0.49 -30.72
N GLU A 290 -7.21 0.93 -30.11
CA GLU A 290 -8.11 1.95 -30.65
C GLU A 290 -8.05 3.23 -29.79
N SER A 291 -8.24 4.40 -30.40
CA SER A 291 -8.20 5.70 -29.71
C SER A 291 -9.55 6.40 -29.77
N THR A 292 -10.21 6.62 -28.62
CA THR A 292 -11.47 7.37 -28.57
C THR A 292 -11.22 8.84 -28.27
N GLU A 293 -11.94 9.74 -28.95
CA GLU A 293 -12.05 11.17 -28.58
C GLU A 293 -12.88 11.39 -27.30
N ARG A 294 -13.81 10.47 -26.98
CA ARG A 294 -14.66 10.56 -25.78
C ARG A 294 -13.99 9.87 -24.60
N GLY A 295 -13.63 10.66 -23.60
CA GLY A 295 -13.14 10.15 -22.32
C GLY A 295 -14.19 9.30 -21.61
N GLY A 296 -13.88 8.05 -21.29
CA GLY A 296 -14.64 7.28 -20.32
C GLY A 296 -14.75 7.99 -18.97
N TRP A 297 -15.89 7.78 -18.28
CA TRP A 297 -16.24 8.20 -16.92
C TRP A 297 -15.54 9.49 -16.41
N GLU A 298 -16.08 10.65 -16.78
CA GLU A 298 -15.66 11.94 -16.22
C GLU A 298 -16.26 12.14 -14.82
N ASP A 299 -15.42 12.11 -13.78
CA ASP A 299 -15.78 12.52 -12.42
C ASP A 299 -15.25 13.93 -12.13
N ASN A 300 -16.11 14.94 -12.32
CA ASN A 300 -15.78 16.36 -12.14
C ASN A 300 -15.83 16.84 -10.68
N ARG A 301 -15.91 15.93 -9.69
CA ARG A 301 -15.98 16.30 -8.27
C ARG A 301 -14.62 16.79 -7.74
N PRO A 302 -14.58 17.82 -6.89
CA PRO A 302 -13.35 18.33 -6.32
C PRO A 302 -12.62 17.25 -5.49
N PHE A 303 -11.30 17.34 -5.43
CA PHE A 303 -10.43 16.35 -4.79
C PHE A 303 -10.85 16.00 -3.36
N ILE A 304 -11.18 17.00 -2.54
CA ILE A 304 -11.57 16.82 -1.13
C ILE A 304 -12.86 15.98 -1.02
N HIS A 305 -13.84 16.20 -1.90
CA HIS A 305 -15.08 15.43 -1.88
C HIS A 305 -14.87 13.97 -2.32
N THR A 306 -13.89 13.74 -3.19
CA THR A 306 -13.49 12.39 -3.62
C THR A 306 -12.73 11.65 -2.53
N LEU A 307 -11.96 12.37 -1.71
CA LEU A 307 -11.24 11.80 -0.57
C LEU A 307 -12.20 11.40 0.56
N VAL A 308 -13.18 12.25 0.88
CA VAL A 308 -14.15 12.03 1.96
C VAL A 308 -15.25 11.02 1.59
N ASP A 309 -15.67 10.99 0.33
CA ASP A 309 -16.70 10.06 -0.16
C ASP A 309 -16.21 9.30 -1.43
N PRO A 310 -15.37 8.26 -1.22
CA PRO A 310 -14.74 7.54 -2.32
C PRO A 310 -15.71 6.66 -3.11
N PHE A 311 -16.73 6.12 -2.44
CA PHE A 311 -17.77 5.29 -3.05
C PHE A 311 -18.95 6.10 -3.61
N ASN A 312 -18.95 7.44 -3.49
CA ASN A 312 -20.08 8.30 -3.87
C ASN A 312 -21.38 7.92 -3.14
N ILE A 313 -21.28 7.52 -1.88
CA ILE A 313 -22.43 7.14 -1.04
C ILE A 313 -23.41 8.30 -0.93
N ARG A 314 -22.90 9.54 -0.79
CA ARG A 314 -23.75 10.73 -0.68
C ARG A 314 -24.49 11.01 -1.99
N GLY A 315 -23.84 10.79 -3.13
CA GLY A 315 -24.47 10.90 -4.45
C GLY A 315 -25.53 9.82 -4.66
N LEU A 316 -25.24 8.58 -4.32
CA LEU A 316 -26.18 7.45 -4.40
C LEU A 316 -27.39 7.66 -3.49
N LEU A 317 -27.18 8.15 -2.27
CA LEU A 317 -28.26 8.48 -1.34
C LEU A 317 -29.12 9.64 -1.84
N ARG A 318 -28.52 10.65 -2.47
CA ARG A 318 -29.25 11.76 -3.11
C ARG A 318 -30.09 11.25 -4.27
N GLU A 319 -29.51 10.46 -5.17
CA GLU A 319 -30.23 9.86 -6.30
C GLU A 319 -31.40 8.98 -5.83
N ARG A 320 -31.20 8.19 -4.77
CA ARG A 320 -32.25 7.35 -4.17
C ARG A 320 -33.35 8.18 -3.51
N ARG A 321 -33.01 9.34 -2.92
CA ARG A 321 -34.00 10.30 -2.39
C ARG A 321 -34.78 10.99 -3.50
N GLU A 322 -34.11 11.43 -4.57
CA GLU A 322 -34.77 12.05 -5.73
C GLU A 322 -35.69 11.05 -6.45
N LYS A 323 -35.27 9.79 -6.63
CA LYS A 323 -36.14 8.72 -7.16
C LYS A 323 -37.39 8.51 -6.30
N LYS A 324 -37.23 8.39 -4.97
CA LYS A 324 -38.37 8.30 -4.06
C LYS A 324 -39.30 9.52 -4.13
N LYS A 325 -38.74 10.72 -4.30
CA LYS A 325 -39.51 11.96 -4.40
C LYS A 325 -40.27 12.05 -5.73
N ALA A 326 -39.67 11.60 -6.82
CA ALA A 326 -40.32 11.49 -8.13
C ALA A 326 -41.44 10.43 -8.13
N GLU A 327 -41.22 9.27 -7.53
CA GLU A 327 -42.25 8.24 -7.34
C GLU A 327 -43.43 8.77 -6.51
N PHE A 328 -43.16 9.51 -5.43
CA PHE A 328 -44.21 10.13 -4.62
C PHE A 328 -45.01 11.18 -5.38
N HIS A 329 -44.37 12.03 -6.18
CA HIS A 329 -45.06 13.01 -7.04
C HIS A 329 -45.97 12.32 -8.07
N GLN A 330 -45.48 11.26 -8.72
CA GLN A 330 -46.28 10.49 -9.69
C GLN A 330 -47.48 9.79 -9.04
N LEU A 331 -47.33 9.29 -7.81
CA LEU A 331 -48.45 8.72 -7.06
C LEU A 331 -49.49 9.79 -6.73
N THR A 332 -49.06 10.97 -6.30
CA THR A 332 -49.95 12.08 -5.93
C THR A 332 -50.75 12.59 -7.14
N GLU A 333 -50.09 12.78 -8.30
CA GLU A 333 -50.76 13.18 -9.55
C GLU A 333 -51.78 12.14 -10.03
N ARG A 334 -51.51 10.84 -9.88
CA ARG A 334 -52.47 9.78 -10.24
C ARG A 334 -53.73 9.82 -9.37
N THR A 335 -53.61 10.11 -8.08
CA THR A 335 -54.78 10.27 -7.18
C THR A 335 -55.63 11.49 -7.54
N GLN A 336 -55.02 12.59 -7.99
CA GLN A 336 -55.76 13.81 -8.36
C GLN A 336 -56.50 13.72 -9.70
N ILE A 337 -56.11 12.79 -10.58
CA ILE A 337 -56.78 12.56 -11.88
C ILE A 337 -57.94 11.55 -11.72
N SER A 338 -57.97 10.80 -10.62
CA SER A 338 -59.02 9.81 -10.31
C SER A 338 -60.18 10.34 -9.46
N GLU A 339 -60.08 11.58 -8.97
CA GLU A 339 -61.16 12.37 -8.35
C GLU A 339 -61.73 13.34 -9.39
#